data_AF-A0A9P8FWX8-F1
#
_entry.id   AF-A0A9P8FWX8-F1
#
_cell.length_a   1.000
_cell.length_b   1.000
_cell.length_c   1.000
_cell.angle_alpha   90.00
_cell.angle_beta   90.00
_cell.angle_gamma   90.00
#
_symmetry.space_group_name_H-M   'P 1'
#
loop_
_entity.id
_entity.type
_entity.pdbx_description
1 polymer ?
#
loop_
_entity_poly.entity_id
_entity_poly.type
_entity_poly.pdbx_seq_one_letter_code
_entity_poly.pdbx_strand_id
1 'polypeptide(L)'
;MGHTATVTGYVVCIIIWLAFGHYCHWSDVWFFYINTSTSALMVFMLALLANDRERHEKFLHQCTTRLMTVDTDLEILLRDITKDSIENEAVVIEAPAISKLQRAINFYADLVGTLLGIALLTLILVVWIVIGPVMKFDANWWLLIGTYAGLIGMNDGFVLKNLSNVCARYEDKHYEQQILDDADLLAIIGAPSSQASETQVVNRADVRFSIAMGNFCSHEYTVVVGLMSILGLLIVASVMHWNELGQIICNVPPSIVESFFTLILITGHNIGDKQRRANLQSIYQSRLDLISHVNQWQA
;
A
#
# COMPACT_ATOMS: atom_id res chain seq x y z
N MET A 1 10.12 11.43 -11.48
CA MET A 1 9.39 12.05 -12.59
C MET A 1 7.98 11.46 -12.76
N GLY A 2 7.75 10.16 -12.52
CA GLY A 2 6.42 9.56 -12.72
C GLY A 2 5.33 9.98 -11.73
N HIS A 3 5.61 10.11 -10.43
CA HIS A 3 4.57 10.21 -9.40
C HIS A 3 3.68 11.47 -9.47
N THR A 4 4.30 12.64 -9.48
CA THR A 4 3.57 13.90 -9.47
C THR A 4 2.89 14.15 -10.79
N ALA A 5 3.51 13.77 -11.91
CA ALA A 5 2.89 13.88 -13.22
C ALA A 5 1.63 12.99 -13.35
N THR A 6 1.66 11.75 -12.84
CA THR A 6 0.49 10.87 -12.91
C THR A 6 -0.62 11.30 -11.95
N VAL A 7 -0.30 11.70 -10.72
CA VAL A 7 -1.29 12.19 -9.75
C VAL A 7 -1.90 13.52 -10.22
N THR A 8 -1.07 14.47 -10.64
CA THR A 8 -1.56 15.75 -11.19
C THR A 8 -2.35 15.53 -12.47
N GLY A 9 -1.89 14.65 -13.36
CA GLY A 9 -2.60 14.27 -14.58
C GLY A 9 -3.98 13.67 -14.27
N TYR A 10 -4.06 12.76 -13.30
CA TYR A 10 -5.33 12.20 -12.83
C TYR A 10 -6.29 13.29 -12.33
N VAL A 11 -5.83 14.17 -11.43
CA VAL A 11 -6.66 15.26 -10.89
C VAL A 11 -7.11 16.23 -11.98
N VAL A 12 -6.20 16.62 -12.88
CA VAL A 12 -6.53 17.50 -14.02
C VAL A 12 -7.56 16.83 -14.94
N CYS A 13 -7.40 15.55 -15.25
CA CYS A 13 -8.38 14.80 -16.03
C CYS A 13 -9.74 14.78 -15.35
N ILE A 14 -9.83 14.52 -14.04
CA ILE A 14 -11.09 14.55 -13.29
C ILE A 14 -11.71 15.95 -13.30
N ILE A 15 -10.94 17.01 -13.09
CA ILE A 15 -11.44 18.40 -13.11
C ILE A 15 -11.99 18.76 -14.49
N ILE A 16 -11.23 18.48 -15.55
CA ILE A 16 -11.66 18.71 -16.94
C ILE A 16 -12.96 17.95 -17.17
N TRP A 17 -13.00 16.68 -16.77
CA TRP A 17 -14.18 15.85 -16.92
C TRP A 17 -15.40 16.48 -16.23
N LEU A 18 -15.29 16.84 -14.94
CA LEU A 18 -16.38 17.48 -14.20
C LEU A 18 -16.82 18.82 -14.84
N ALA A 19 -15.88 19.60 -15.40
CA ALA A 19 -16.21 20.85 -16.09
C ALA A 19 -17.05 20.62 -17.36
N PHE A 20 -16.80 19.54 -18.10
CA PHE A 20 -17.63 19.14 -19.24
C PHE A 20 -19.05 18.75 -18.83
N GLY A 21 -19.28 18.39 -17.56
CA GLY A 21 -20.63 18.12 -17.04
C GLY A 21 -21.59 19.28 -17.23
N HIS A 22 -21.11 20.53 -17.09
CA HIS A 22 -21.91 21.72 -17.35
C HIS A 22 -22.35 21.82 -18.82
N TYR A 23 -21.46 21.51 -19.76
CA TYR A 23 -21.79 21.50 -21.20
C TYR A 23 -22.78 20.38 -21.55
N CYS A 24 -22.71 19.24 -20.85
CA CYS A 24 -23.64 18.12 -21.01
C CYS A 24 -24.91 18.22 -20.16
N HIS A 25 -25.19 19.41 -19.59
CA HIS A 25 -26.34 19.70 -18.74
C HIS A 25 -26.53 18.75 -17.56
N TRP A 26 -25.46 18.11 -17.08
CA TRP A 26 -25.53 17.11 -16.01
C TRP A 26 -26.59 16.03 -16.27
N SER A 27 -26.73 15.60 -17.53
CA SER A 27 -27.72 14.59 -17.93
C SER A 27 -27.47 13.21 -17.32
N ASP A 28 -28.51 12.38 -17.25
CA ASP A 28 -28.39 11.00 -16.73
C ASP A 28 -27.39 10.18 -17.55
N VAL A 29 -27.32 10.40 -18.87
CA VAL A 29 -26.34 9.78 -19.77
C VAL A 29 -24.91 10.18 -19.41
N TRP A 30 -24.70 11.45 -19.06
CA TRP A 30 -23.40 11.94 -18.59
C TRP A 30 -22.97 11.24 -17.30
N PHE A 31 -23.88 11.15 -16.33
CA PHE A 31 -23.66 10.45 -15.06
C PHE A 31 -23.40 8.94 -15.24
N PHE A 32 -24.04 8.32 -16.21
CA PHE A 32 -23.78 6.92 -16.57
C PHE A 32 -22.38 6.72 -17.17
N TYR A 33 -21.93 7.62 -18.06
CA TYR A 33 -20.59 7.53 -18.65
C TYR A 33 -19.48 7.71 -17.62
N ILE A 34 -19.58 8.70 -16.74
CA ILE A 34 -18.58 8.89 -15.68
C ILE A 34 -18.53 7.67 -14.75
N ASN A 35 -19.68 7.09 -14.40
CA ASN A 35 -19.75 5.87 -13.59
C ASN A 35 -19.07 4.67 -14.26
N THR A 36 -19.37 4.44 -15.54
CA THR A 36 -18.81 3.32 -16.30
C THR A 36 -17.31 3.48 -16.46
N SER A 37 -16.84 4.67 -16.81
CA SER A 37 -15.42 4.90 -17.05
C SER A 37 -14.58 4.93 -15.78
N THR A 38 -15.10 5.45 -14.66
CA THR A 38 -14.40 5.39 -13.37
C THR A 38 -14.27 3.95 -12.88
N SER A 39 -15.32 3.14 -13.04
CA SER A 39 -15.26 1.69 -12.78
C SER A 39 -14.19 1.00 -13.64
N ALA A 40 -14.14 1.28 -14.95
CA ALA A 40 -13.14 0.71 -15.85
C ALA A 40 -11.71 1.11 -15.46
N LEU A 41 -11.50 2.38 -15.08
CA LEU A 41 -10.22 2.87 -14.60
C LEU A 41 -9.81 2.17 -13.30
N MET A 42 -10.75 1.97 -12.37
CA MET A 42 -10.49 1.30 -11.10
C MET A 42 -10.02 -0.15 -11.32
N VAL A 43 -10.70 -0.91 -12.18
CA VAL A 43 -10.27 -2.28 -12.53
C VAL A 43 -8.85 -2.28 -13.09
N PHE A 44 -8.53 -1.34 -13.98
CA PHE A 44 -7.19 -1.21 -14.54
C PHE A 44 -6.15 -0.88 -13.45
N MET A 45 -6.45 0.06 -12.57
CA MET A 45 -5.56 0.48 -11.47
C MET A 45 -5.32 -0.64 -10.46
N LEU A 46 -6.35 -1.41 -10.10
CA LEU A 46 -6.23 -2.57 -9.23
C LEU A 46 -5.39 -3.68 -9.86
N ALA A 47 -5.56 -3.93 -11.16
CA ALA A 47 -4.72 -4.88 -11.89
C ALA A 47 -3.24 -4.46 -11.90
N LEU A 48 -2.95 -3.17 -12.09
CA LEU A 48 -1.60 -2.64 -12.00
C LEU A 48 -1.03 -2.79 -10.59
N LEU A 49 -1.80 -2.44 -9.55
CA LEU A 49 -1.38 -2.58 -8.16
C LEU A 49 -1.06 -4.03 -7.81
N ALA A 50 -1.92 -4.97 -8.22
CA ALA A 50 -1.71 -6.40 -7.98
C ALA A 50 -0.44 -6.91 -8.68
N ASN A 51 -0.23 -6.53 -9.94
CA ASN A 51 0.96 -6.91 -10.69
C ASN A 51 2.25 -6.32 -10.10
N ASP A 52 2.22 -5.06 -9.64
CA ASP A 52 3.37 -4.41 -9.01
C ASP A 52 3.73 -5.10 -7.69
N ARG A 53 2.73 -5.38 -6.85
CA ARG A 53 2.90 -6.11 -5.58
C ARG A 53 3.48 -7.51 -5.78
N GLU A 54 2.92 -8.29 -6.69
CA GLU A 54 3.38 -9.65 -7.00
C GLU A 54 4.85 -9.67 -7.46
N ARG A 55 5.21 -8.73 -8.34
CA ARG A 55 6.60 -8.60 -8.82
C ARG A 55 7.53 -8.20 -7.67
N HIS A 56 7.09 -7.29 -6.81
CA HIS A 56 7.87 -6.82 -5.68
C HIS A 56 8.11 -7.91 -4.65
N GLU A 57 7.08 -8.65 -4.27
CA GLU A 57 7.16 -9.75 -3.32
C GLU A 57 8.15 -10.82 -3.77
N LYS A 58 8.10 -11.21 -5.05
CA LYS A 58 9.07 -12.14 -5.65
C LYS A 58 10.50 -11.64 -5.55
N PHE A 59 10.71 -10.34 -5.81
CA PHE A 59 12.03 -9.74 -5.72
C PHE A 59 12.55 -9.73 -4.27
N LEU A 60 11.74 -9.27 -3.32
CA LEU A 60 12.11 -9.25 -1.91
C LEU A 60 12.42 -10.66 -1.40
N HIS A 61 11.57 -11.63 -1.72
CA HIS A 61 11.80 -13.02 -1.33
C HIS A 61 13.17 -13.53 -1.81
N GLN A 62 13.54 -13.24 -3.06
CA GLN A 62 14.85 -13.62 -3.59
C GLN A 62 16.01 -12.91 -2.87
N CYS A 63 15.88 -11.62 -2.58
CA CYS A 63 16.90 -10.86 -1.84
C CYS A 63 17.07 -11.39 -0.42
N THR A 64 15.98 -11.57 0.33
CA THR A 64 16.01 -12.08 1.70
C THR A 64 16.57 -13.49 1.74
N THR A 65 16.20 -14.37 0.80
CA THR A 65 16.76 -15.73 0.73
C THR A 65 18.27 -15.69 0.56
N ARG A 66 18.79 -14.86 -0.35
CA ARG A 66 20.24 -14.71 -0.56
C ARG A 66 20.93 -14.14 0.68
N LEU A 67 20.32 -13.16 1.34
CA LEU A 67 20.87 -12.59 2.55
C LEU A 67 20.97 -13.64 3.66
N MET A 68 19.91 -14.42 3.88
CA MET A 68 19.91 -15.53 4.84
C MET A 68 20.99 -16.58 4.53
N THR A 69 21.22 -16.88 3.25
CA THR A 69 22.32 -17.79 2.85
C THR A 69 23.68 -17.22 3.26
N VAL A 70 23.94 -15.94 2.96
CA VAL A 70 25.20 -15.29 3.33
C VAL A 70 25.37 -15.20 4.84
N ASP A 71 24.30 -14.90 5.59
CA ASP A 71 24.33 -14.90 7.06
C ASP A 71 24.68 -16.29 7.61
N THR A 72 24.08 -17.34 7.05
CA THR A 72 24.35 -18.73 7.45
C THR A 72 25.80 -19.10 7.15
N ASP A 73 26.33 -18.73 5.99
CA ASP A 73 27.72 -18.99 5.61
C ASP A 73 28.71 -18.26 6.54
N LEU A 74 28.42 -16.99 6.88
CA LEU A 74 29.21 -16.22 7.85
C LEU A 74 29.19 -16.87 9.23
N GLU A 75 28.02 -17.31 9.70
CA GLU A 75 27.87 -17.99 10.99
C GLU A 75 28.68 -19.30 11.04
N ILE A 76 28.57 -20.15 10.00
CA ILE A 76 29.32 -21.40 9.90
C ILE A 76 30.82 -21.11 9.97
N LEU A 77 31.30 -20.10 9.23
CA LEU A 77 32.70 -19.72 9.20
C LEU A 77 33.19 -19.25 10.57
N LEU A 78 32.44 -18.37 11.23
CA LEU A 78 32.78 -17.87 12.56
C LEU A 78 32.80 -19.01 13.59
N ARG A 79 31.81 -19.89 13.59
CA ARG A 79 31.74 -21.04 14.51
C ARG A 79 32.87 -22.05 14.27
N ASP A 80 33.30 -22.24 13.03
CA ASP A 80 34.45 -23.11 12.76
C ASP A 80 35.75 -22.53 13.35
N ILE A 81 35.92 -21.20 13.31
CA ILE A 81 37.10 -20.52 13.87
C ILE A 81 37.04 -20.49 15.40
N THR A 82 35.91 -20.13 16.00
CA THR A 82 35.75 -20.00 17.46
C THR A 82 35.52 -21.33 18.16
N LYS A 83 35.18 -22.39 17.40
CA LYS A 83 34.70 -23.69 17.89
C LYS A 83 33.47 -23.57 18.79
N ASP A 84 32.68 -22.54 18.55
CA ASP A 84 31.43 -22.31 19.27
C ASP A 84 30.32 -23.24 18.79
N SER A 85 29.53 -23.74 19.73
CA SER A 85 28.36 -24.58 19.52
C SER A 85 27.12 -24.07 20.27
N ILE A 86 27.22 -22.87 20.85
CA ILE A 86 26.12 -22.21 21.52
C ILE A 86 25.08 -21.80 20.47
N GLU A 87 23.82 -22.09 20.79
CA GLU A 87 22.68 -21.71 19.96
C GLU A 87 22.50 -20.18 19.97
N ASN A 88 22.15 -19.60 18.82
CA ASN A 88 21.91 -18.16 18.73
C ASN A 88 20.74 -17.75 19.64
N GLU A 89 20.88 -16.61 20.31
CA GLU A 89 19.78 -16.07 21.12
C GLU A 89 18.56 -15.77 20.24
N ALA A 90 17.38 -16.14 20.73
CA ALA A 90 16.15 -15.86 20.03
C ALA A 90 15.89 -14.34 20.01
N VAL A 91 16.00 -13.74 18.83
CA VAL A 91 15.65 -12.33 18.64
C VAL A 91 14.13 -12.18 18.61
N VAL A 92 13.58 -11.52 19.64
CA VAL A 92 12.15 -11.22 19.71
C VAL A 92 11.89 -9.85 19.09
N ILE A 93 11.16 -9.83 17.98
CA ILE A 93 10.71 -8.60 17.35
C ILE A 93 9.44 -8.12 18.06
N GLU A 94 9.56 -7.07 18.89
CA GLU A 94 8.45 -6.54 19.69
C GLU A 94 7.32 -5.95 18.83
N ALA A 95 6.07 -6.32 19.13
CA ALA A 95 4.93 -5.74 18.43
C ALA A 95 4.85 -4.21 18.66
N PRO A 96 4.55 -3.41 17.63
CA PRO A 96 4.48 -1.97 17.77
C PRO A 96 3.35 -1.57 18.74
N ALA A 97 3.62 -0.56 19.57
CA ALA A 97 2.58 0.06 20.41
C ALA A 97 1.57 0.78 19.51
N ILE A 98 0.34 0.27 19.45
CA ILE A 98 -0.74 0.82 18.61
C ILE A 98 -1.81 1.53 19.44
N SER A 99 -2.40 2.58 18.87
CA SER A 99 -3.54 3.29 19.46
C SER A 99 -4.79 2.41 19.42
N LYS A 100 -5.81 2.75 20.24
CA LYS A 100 -7.12 2.06 20.18
C LYS A 100 -7.80 2.23 18.82
N LEU A 101 -7.63 3.38 18.17
CA LEU A 101 -8.19 3.67 16.87
C LEU A 101 -7.49 2.85 15.78
N GLN A 102 -6.15 2.81 15.79
CA GLN A 102 -5.38 1.94 14.91
C GLN A 102 -5.74 0.47 15.09
N ARG A 103 -5.99 0.03 16.33
CA ARG A 103 -6.43 -1.35 16.60
C ARG A 103 -7.77 -1.67 15.93
N ALA A 104 -8.72 -0.72 15.91
CA ALA A 104 -9.98 -0.88 15.22
C ALA A 104 -9.80 -0.93 13.69
N ILE A 105 -8.92 -0.08 13.15
CA ILE A 105 -8.57 -0.09 11.72
C ILE A 105 -7.93 -1.43 11.32
N ASN A 106 -6.98 -1.94 12.12
CA ASN A 106 -6.35 -3.23 11.89
C ASN A 106 -7.37 -4.37 11.95
N PHE A 107 -8.29 -4.36 12.91
CA PHE A 107 -9.34 -5.37 12.99
C PHE A 107 -10.25 -5.37 11.76
N TYR A 108 -10.66 -4.20 11.28
CA TYR A 108 -11.43 -4.08 10.05
C TYR A 108 -10.64 -4.65 8.86
N ALA A 109 -9.35 -4.31 8.76
CA ALA A 109 -8.49 -4.77 7.69
C ALA A 109 -8.30 -6.29 7.68
N ASP A 110 -8.15 -6.90 8.86
CA ASP A 110 -8.08 -8.34 9.00
C ASP A 110 -9.42 -8.99 8.60
N LEU A 111 -10.55 -8.40 8.99
CA LEU A 111 -11.87 -8.91 8.62
C LEU A 111 -12.06 -8.93 7.08
N VAL A 112 -11.69 -7.85 6.40
CA VAL A 112 -11.87 -7.70 4.95
C VAL A 112 -10.78 -8.45 4.16
N GLY A 113 -9.54 -8.43 4.63
CA GLY A 113 -8.37 -8.96 3.93
C GLY A 113 -8.12 -10.45 4.13
N THR A 114 -8.76 -11.10 5.10
CA THR A 114 -8.59 -12.54 5.34
C THR A 114 -9.55 -13.41 4.51
N LEU A 115 -9.37 -14.74 4.60
CA LEU A 115 -10.28 -15.71 3.97
C LEU A 115 -11.75 -15.50 4.39
N LEU A 116 -11.98 -15.00 5.61
CA LEU A 116 -13.33 -14.67 6.08
C LEU A 116 -13.95 -13.56 5.24
N GLY A 117 -13.19 -12.51 4.93
CA GLY A 117 -13.63 -11.42 4.06
C GLY A 117 -13.96 -11.91 2.64
N ILE A 118 -13.12 -12.79 2.08
CA ILE A 118 -13.38 -13.43 0.78
C ILE A 118 -14.68 -14.26 0.80
N ALA A 119 -14.89 -15.05 1.85
CA ALA A 119 -16.10 -15.83 2.02
C ALA A 119 -17.36 -14.95 2.12
N LEU A 120 -17.28 -13.85 2.87
CA LEU A 120 -18.37 -12.88 3.02
C LEU A 120 -18.69 -12.17 1.70
N LEU A 121 -17.66 -11.72 0.97
CA LEU A 121 -17.83 -11.11 -0.35
C LEU A 121 -18.48 -12.09 -1.33
N THR A 122 -18.04 -13.35 -1.32
CA THR A 122 -18.60 -14.41 -2.18
C THR A 122 -20.08 -14.63 -1.86
N LEU A 123 -20.45 -14.66 -0.58
CA LEU A 123 -21.84 -14.79 -0.15
C LEU A 123 -22.70 -13.61 -0.64
N ILE A 124 -22.22 -12.37 -0.47
CA ILE A 124 -22.93 -11.18 -0.95
C ILE A 124 -23.12 -11.23 -2.46
N LEU A 125 -22.10 -11.63 -3.23
CA LEU A 125 -22.20 -11.77 -4.68
C LEU A 125 -23.22 -12.84 -5.09
N VAL A 126 -23.25 -13.99 -4.40
CA VAL A 126 -24.24 -15.05 -4.65
C VAL A 126 -25.65 -14.53 -4.37
N VAL A 127 -25.88 -13.87 -3.23
CA VAL A 127 -27.18 -13.29 -2.87
C VAL A 127 -27.61 -12.25 -3.92
N TRP A 128 -26.70 -11.39 -4.36
CA TRP A 128 -26.95 -10.43 -5.42
C TRP A 128 -27.37 -11.14 -6.71
N ILE A 129 -26.60 -12.10 -7.22
CA ILE A 129 -26.97 -12.86 -8.45
C ILE A 129 -28.35 -13.51 -8.33
N VAL A 130 -28.69 -14.08 -7.17
CA VAL A 130 -29.97 -14.77 -6.94
C VAL A 130 -31.17 -13.82 -6.93
N ILE A 131 -31.01 -12.59 -6.45
CA ILE A 131 -32.09 -11.59 -6.40
C ILE A 131 -32.26 -10.88 -7.76
N GLY A 132 -31.19 -10.81 -8.58
CA GLY A 132 -31.19 -10.14 -9.88
C GLY A 132 -32.37 -10.46 -10.82
N PRO A 133 -32.81 -11.73 -10.96
CA PRO A 133 -33.97 -12.08 -11.79
C PRO A 133 -35.28 -11.42 -11.32
N VAL A 134 -35.47 -11.26 -10.01
CA VAL A 134 -36.67 -10.61 -9.44
C VAL A 134 -36.68 -9.12 -9.80
N MET A 135 -35.50 -8.51 -9.81
CA MET A 135 -35.29 -7.10 -10.14
C MET A 135 -35.00 -6.87 -11.64
N LYS A 136 -35.17 -7.92 -12.47
CA LYS A 136 -35.01 -7.90 -13.94
C LYS A 136 -33.65 -7.44 -14.45
N PHE A 137 -32.61 -7.42 -13.61
CA PHE A 137 -31.28 -6.91 -13.96
C PHE A 137 -31.31 -5.52 -14.62
N ASP A 138 -32.19 -4.63 -14.16
CA ASP A 138 -32.29 -3.27 -14.68
C ASP A 138 -31.11 -2.38 -14.24
N ALA A 139 -31.04 -1.15 -14.78
CA ALA A 139 -29.94 -0.22 -14.48
C ALA A 139 -29.81 0.07 -12.98
N ASN A 140 -30.94 0.13 -12.28
CA ASN A 140 -31.00 0.33 -10.83
C ASN A 140 -30.38 -0.86 -10.07
N TRP A 141 -30.68 -2.09 -10.48
CA TRP A 141 -30.08 -3.31 -9.94
C TRP A 141 -28.55 -3.34 -10.09
N TRP A 142 -28.04 -2.92 -11.25
CA TRP A 142 -26.60 -2.82 -11.51
C TRP A 142 -25.93 -1.66 -10.74
N LEU A 143 -26.63 -0.55 -10.53
CA LEU A 143 -26.13 0.57 -9.74
C LEU A 143 -25.99 0.21 -8.27
N LEU A 144 -26.87 -0.65 -7.73
CA LEU A 144 -26.83 -1.04 -6.31
C LEU A 144 -25.50 -1.71 -5.91
N ILE A 145 -25.00 -2.65 -6.72
CA ILE A 145 -23.69 -3.28 -6.44
C ILE A 145 -22.55 -2.28 -6.65
N GLY A 146 -22.68 -1.38 -7.61
CA GLY A 146 -21.75 -0.27 -7.82
C GLY A 146 -21.65 0.62 -6.59
N THR A 147 -22.79 1.06 -6.02
CA THR A 147 -22.82 1.88 -4.81
C THR A 147 -22.15 1.19 -3.62
N TYR A 148 -22.40 -0.11 -3.43
CA TYR A 148 -21.68 -0.88 -2.40
C TYR A 148 -20.16 -0.87 -2.65
N ALA A 149 -19.75 -1.21 -3.89
CA ALA A 149 -18.35 -1.27 -4.27
C ALA A 149 -17.65 0.08 -4.09
N GLY A 150 -18.24 1.18 -4.54
CA GLY A 150 -17.66 2.52 -4.41
C GLY A 150 -17.52 2.96 -2.96
N LEU A 151 -18.54 2.74 -2.12
CA LEU A 151 -18.48 3.14 -0.69
C LEU A 151 -17.45 2.33 0.09
N ILE A 152 -17.50 0.99 -0.03
CA ILE A 152 -16.55 0.11 0.66
C ILE A 152 -15.14 0.30 0.11
N GLY A 153 -15.00 0.37 -1.21
CA GLY A 153 -13.70 0.59 -1.87
C GLY A 153 -13.05 1.91 -1.48
N MET A 154 -13.83 2.99 -1.34
CA MET A 154 -13.30 4.24 -0.78
C MET A 154 -12.76 4.04 0.64
N ASN A 155 -13.52 3.36 1.52
CA ASN A 155 -13.06 3.06 2.87
C ASN A 155 -11.78 2.21 2.87
N ASP A 156 -11.75 1.17 2.03
CA ASP A 156 -10.60 0.28 1.87
C ASP A 156 -9.37 1.06 1.37
N GLY A 157 -9.54 2.03 0.47
CA GLY A 157 -8.48 2.93 0.03
C GLY A 157 -7.83 3.69 1.19
N PHE A 158 -8.63 4.25 2.11
CA PHE A 158 -8.11 4.92 3.31
C PHE A 158 -7.41 3.93 4.26
N VAL A 159 -8.06 2.80 4.55
CA VAL A 159 -7.53 1.77 5.45
C VAL A 159 -6.21 1.21 4.94
N LEU A 160 -6.15 0.81 3.67
CA LEU A 160 -4.94 0.28 3.04
C LEU A 160 -3.80 1.29 3.05
N LYS A 161 -4.09 2.58 2.82
CA LYS A 161 -3.06 3.62 2.85
C LYS A 161 -2.51 3.86 4.25
N ASN A 162 -3.38 3.83 5.27
CA ASN A 162 -2.95 3.91 6.66
C ASN A 162 -2.08 2.70 7.04
N LEU A 163 -2.54 1.48 6.80
CA LEU A 163 -1.81 0.25 7.11
C LEU A 163 -0.45 0.19 6.41
N SER A 164 -0.42 0.50 5.11
CA SER A 164 0.82 0.52 4.34
C SER A 164 1.85 1.46 4.95
N ASN A 165 1.43 2.61 5.49
CA ASN A 165 2.34 3.54 6.14
C ASN A 165 2.81 3.05 7.51
N VAL A 166 1.91 2.46 8.31
CA VAL A 166 2.25 1.89 9.62
C VAL A 166 3.27 0.76 9.46
N CYS A 167 3.04 -0.18 8.53
CA CYS A 167 3.97 -1.27 8.25
C CYS A 167 5.32 -0.74 7.71
N ALA A 168 5.29 0.18 6.75
CA ALA A 168 6.53 0.75 6.20
C ALA A 168 7.39 1.43 7.28
N ARG A 169 6.79 2.27 8.14
CA ARG A 169 7.52 2.92 9.24
C ARG A 169 8.07 1.95 10.27
N TYR A 170 7.40 0.81 10.44
CA TYR A 170 7.86 -0.22 11.35
C TYR A 170 9.06 -0.97 10.75
N GLU A 171 8.97 -1.38 9.48
CA GLU A 171 10.06 -2.02 8.74
C GLU A 171 11.29 -1.12 8.59
N ASP A 172 11.11 0.15 8.23
CA ASP A 172 12.20 1.10 8.00
C ASP A 172 13.07 1.27 9.25
N LYS A 173 12.48 1.28 10.45
CA LYS A 173 13.23 1.34 11.71
C LYS A 173 14.13 0.12 11.92
N HIS A 174 13.64 -1.07 11.59
CA HIS A 174 14.42 -2.30 11.72
C HIS A 174 15.55 -2.37 10.69
N TYR A 175 15.31 -1.88 9.46
CA TYR A 175 16.37 -1.73 8.47
C TYR A 175 17.46 -0.74 8.92
N GLU A 176 17.07 0.42 9.44
CA GLU A 176 18.01 1.41 9.95
C GLU A 176 18.83 0.86 11.12
N GLN A 177 18.19 0.18 12.07
CA GLN A 177 18.89 -0.46 13.18
C GLN A 177 19.87 -1.52 12.69
N GLN A 178 19.47 -2.40 11.76
CA GLN A 178 20.35 -3.42 11.22
C GLN A 178 21.58 -2.83 10.51
N ILE A 179 21.40 -1.74 9.75
CA ILE A 179 22.50 -1.05 9.06
C ILE A 179 23.50 -0.43 10.06
N LEU A 180 23.02 0.04 11.21
CA LEU A 180 23.86 0.56 12.28
C LEU A 180 24.62 -0.57 12.98
N ASP A 181 23.94 -1.67 13.32
CA ASP A 181 24.56 -2.85 13.94
C ASP A 181 25.67 -3.42 13.04
N ASP A 182 25.44 -3.47 11.73
CA ASP A 182 26.43 -3.91 10.73
C ASP A 182 27.65 -2.98 10.68
N ALA A 183 27.42 -1.66 10.77
CA ALA A 183 28.48 -0.67 10.78
C ALA A 183 29.35 -0.79 12.04
N ASP A 184 28.71 -1.04 13.20
CA ASP A 184 29.41 -1.27 14.46
C ASP A 184 30.25 -2.56 14.42
N LEU A 185 29.73 -3.64 13.83
CA LEU A 185 30.49 -4.87 13.60
C LEU A 185 31.72 -4.65 12.71
N LEU A 186 31.55 -3.92 11.60
CA LEU A 186 32.66 -3.57 10.70
C LEU A 186 33.70 -2.69 11.42
N ALA A 187 33.25 -1.76 12.27
CA ALA A 187 34.15 -0.91 13.05
C ALA A 187 34.96 -1.71 14.09
N ILE A 188 34.35 -2.71 14.74
CA ILE A 188 35.04 -3.59 15.70
C ILE A 188 36.18 -4.35 15.02
N ILE A 189 35.99 -4.81 13.77
CA ILE A 189 37.02 -5.55 13.03
C ILE A 189 38.03 -4.62 12.32
N GLY A 190 37.89 -3.30 12.46
CA GLY A 190 38.77 -2.31 11.82
C GLY A 190 38.62 -2.24 10.30
N ALA A 191 37.52 -2.76 9.74
CA ALA A 191 37.24 -2.68 8.32
C ALA A 191 36.73 -1.28 7.96
N PRO A 192 37.13 -0.70 6.82
CA PRO A 192 36.53 0.54 6.35
C PRO A 192 35.05 0.29 6.08
N SER A 193 34.17 1.02 6.76
CA SER A 193 32.75 0.98 6.46
C SER A 193 32.54 1.41 5.01
N SER A 194 32.14 0.50 4.13
CA SER A 194 31.85 0.83 2.72
C SER A 194 30.58 1.69 2.54
N GLN A 195 30.01 2.18 3.65
CA GLN A 195 28.88 3.12 3.70
C GLN A 195 29.29 4.52 3.28
N ALA A 196 29.59 4.67 1.99
CA ALA A 196 29.60 5.96 1.31
C ALA A 196 29.06 5.78 -0.10
N SER A 197 27.91 5.11 -0.25
CA SER A 197 27.03 5.50 -1.36
C SER A 197 26.27 6.72 -0.88
N GLU A 198 26.78 7.90 -1.27
CA GLU A 198 26.05 9.16 -1.25
C GLU A 198 24.58 8.87 -1.54
N THR A 199 23.74 9.02 -0.53
CA THR A 199 22.31 9.14 -0.74
C THR A 199 22.17 10.32 -1.69
N GLN A 200 22.00 10.05 -2.99
CA GLN A 200 21.67 11.08 -3.96
C GLN A 200 20.44 11.76 -3.40
N VAL A 201 20.65 12.93 -2.79
CA VAL A 201 19.59 13.74 -2.24
C VAL A 201 18.84 14.20 -3.46
N VAL A 202 17.83 13.43 -3.87
CA VAL A 202 16.90 13.83 -4.94
C VAL A 202 16.08 14.96 -4.35
N ASN A 203 16.68 16.14 -4.37
CA ASN A 203 16.18 17.38 -3.82
C ASN A 203 15.17 17.96 -4.82
N ARG A 204 14.13 17.19 -5.15
CA ARG A 204 13.01 17.68 -5.95
C ARG A 204 11.84 17.94 -5.03
N ALA A 205 11.37 19.18 -5.04
CA ALA A 205 10.14 19.60 -4.36
C ALA A 205 8.97 18.63 -4.66
N ASP A 206 8.93 18.06 -5.86
CA ASP A 206 7.98 17.03 -6.29
C ASP A 206 7.96 15.78 -5.38
N VAL A 207 9.13 15.31 -4.95
CA VAL A 207 9.25 14.15 -4.07
C VAL A 207 8.79 14.50 -2.66
N ARG A 208 9.12 15.70 -2.18
CA ARG A 208 8.68 16.19 -0.86
C ARG A 208 7.17 16.38 -0.79
N PHE A 209 6.56 16.96 -1.83
CA PHE A 209 5.12 17.13 -1.91
C PHE A 209 4.40 15.78 -1.90
N SER A 210 4.89 14.84 -2.70
CA SER A 210 4.42 13.45 -2.73
C SER A 210 4.47 12.77 -1.35
N ILE A 211 5.60 12.88 -0.65
CA ILE A 211 5.79 12.28 0.67
C ILE A 211 4.87 12.95 1.70
N ALA A 212 4.78 14.29 1.68
CA ALA A 212 3.90 15.04 2.57
C ALA A 212 2.43 14.67 2.36
N MET A 213 1.97 14.60 1.11
CA MET A 213 0.61 14.19 0.76
C MET A 213 0.36 12.74 1.20
N GLY A 214 1.31 11.83 0.95
CA GLY A 214 1.24 10.45 1.40
C GLY A 214 1.15 10.29 2.92
N ASN A 215 1.88 11.11 3.67
CA ASN A 215 1.86 11.13 5.14
C ASN A 215 0.54 11.66 5.68
N PHE A 216 0.00 12.72 5.06
CA PHE A 216 -1.30 13.25 5.43
C PHE A 216 -2.41 12.21 5.19
N CYS A 217 -2.44 11.64 3.98
CA CYS A 217 -3.44 10.66 3.55
C CYS A 217 -3.44 9.35 4.35
N SER A 218 -2.33 9.00 5.01
CA SER A 218 -2.17 7.75 5.77
C SER A 218 -2.43 7.89 7.26
N HIS A 219 -2.84 9.06 7.75
CA HIS A 219 -3.11 9.25 9.16
C HIS A 219 -4.41 8.53 9.59
N GLU A 220 -4.46 7.98 10.80
CA GLU A 220 -5.67 7.34 11.37
C GLU A 220 -6.95 8.21 11.24
N TYR A 221 -6.83 9.54 11.35
CA TYR A 221 -7.96 10.46 11.20
C TYR A 221 -8.52 10.54 9.78
N THR A 222 -7.72 10.26 8.73
CA THR A 222 -8.24 10.26 7.36
C THR A 222 -9.21 9.11 7.13
N VAL A 223 -8.99 7.96 7.78
CA VAL A 223 -9.93 6.83 7.78
C VAL A 223 -11.26 7.24 8.43
N VAL A 224 -11.20 7.96 9.57
CA VAL A 224 -12.40 8.46 10.24
C VAL A 224 -13.15 9.48 9.37
N VAL A 225 -12.42 10.39 8.72
CA VAL A 225 -13.02 11.33 7.76
C VAL A 225 -13.68 10.58 6.60
N GLY A 226 -13.05 9.55 6.06
CA GLY A 226 -13.63 8.68 5.03
C GLY A 226 -14.95 8.05 5.46
N LEU A 227 -15.00 7.49 6.68
CA LEU A 227 -16.24 6.94 7.25
C LEU A 227 -17.32 8.02 7.42
N MET A 228 -16.96 9.20 7.91
CA MET A 228 -17.90 10.32 8.02
C MET A 228 -18.42 10.78 6.65
N SER A 229 -17.57 10.76 5.62
CA SER A 229 -17.96 11.05 4.24
C SER A 229 -18.95 10.00 3.71
N ILE A 230 -18.73 8.71 3.99
CA ILE A 230 -19.69 7.64 3.63
C ILE A 230 -21.05 7.88 4.29
N LEU A 231 -21.06 8.17 5.60
CA LEU A 231 -22.31 8.48 6.31
C LEU A 231 -23.02 9.69 5.70
N GLY A 232 -22.29 10.73 5.34
CA GLY A 232 -22.84 11.90 4.64
C GLY A 232 -23.47 11.53 3.30
N LEU A 233 -22.79 10.72 2.48
CA LEU A 233 -23.31 10.26 1.19
C LEU A 233 -24.57 9.40 1.36
N LEU A 234 -24.60 8.50 2.34
CA LEU A 234 -25.77 7.67 2.67
C LEU A 234 -26.98 8.52 3.10
N ILE A 235 -26.75 9.58 3.88
CA ILE A 235 -27.81 10.54 4.25
C ILE A 235 -28.35 11.24 3.01
N VAL A 236 -27.46 11.74 2.13
CA VAL A 236 -27.87 12.40 0.88
C VAL A 236 -28.68 11.45 -0.01
N ALA A 237 -28.21 10.22 -0.24
CA ALA A 237 -28.96 9.25 -1.03
C ALA A 237 -30.30 8.86 -0.41
N SER A 238 -30.36 8.78 0.93
CA SER A 238 -31.61 8.50 1.65
C SER A 238 -32.63 9.63 1.48
N VAL A 239 -32.19 10.89 1.54
CA VAL A 239 -33.03 12.07 1.25
C VAL A 239 -33.51 12.06 -0.20
N MET A 240 -32.69 11.56 -1.13
CA MET A 240 -33.04 11.38 -2.55
C MET A 240 -33.84 10.10 -2.82
N HIS A 241 -34.30 9.40 -1.78
CA HIS A 241 -35.07 8.16 -1.88
C HIS A 241 -34.40 7.06 -2.72
N TRP A 242 -33.07 7.00 -2.71
CA TRP A 242 -32.30 6.00 -3.46
C TRP A 242 -32.65 5.93 -4.96
N ASN A 243 -33.03 7.07 -5.54
CA ASN A 243 -33.16 7.18 -6.99
C ASN A 243 -31.80 6.97 -7.69
N GLU A 244 -31.82 6.82 -9.02
CA GLU A 244 -30.61 6.56 -9.81
C GLU A 244 -29.50 7.59 -9.54
N LEU A 245 -29.86 8.87 -9.45
CA LEU A 245 -28.93 9.96 -9.15
C LEU A 245 -28.30 9.83 -7.74
N GLY A 246 -29.11 9.50 -6.73
CA GLY A 246 -28.64 9.26 -5.36
C GLY A 246 -27.66 8.09 -5.27
N GLN A 247 -27.89 7.02 -6.03
CA GLN A 247 -26.97 5.87 -6.12
C GLN A 247 -25.67 6.22 -6.84
N ILE A 248 -25.75 7.02 -7.91
CA ILE A 248 -24.57 7.50 -8.64
C ILE A 248 -23.72 8.43 -7.76
N ILE A 249 -24.34 9.32 -6.96
CA ILE A 249 -23.63 10.16 -5.98
C ILE A 249 -22.91 9.31 -4.93
N CYS A 250 -23.47 8.15 -4.56
CA CYS A 250 -22.82 7.23 -3.64
C CYS A 250 -21.79 6.32 -4.31
N ASN A 251 -21.68 6.31 -5.64
CA ASN A 251 -20.72 5.46 -6.34
C ASN A 251 -19.55 6.26 -6.95
N VAL A 252 -19.85 7.31 -7.72
CA VAL A 252 -18.85 8.01 -8.54
C VAL A 252 -17.83 8.79 -7.71
N PRO A 253 -18.23 9.71 -6.80
CA PRO A 253 -17.28 10.39 -5.94
C PRO A 253 -16.43 9.42 -5.10
N PRO A 254 -17.00 8.39 -4.43
CA PRO A 254 -16.20 7.39 -3.73
C PRO A 254 -15.20 6.65 -4.64
N SER A 255 -15.63 6.23 -5.82
CA SER A 255 -14.76 5.56 -6.81
C SER A 255 -13.59 6.44 -7.27
N ILE A 256 -13.81 7.75 -7.40
CA ILE A 256 -12.76 8.73 -7.72
C ILE A 256 -11.76 8.81 -6.56
N VAL A 257 -12.25 8.91 -5.33
CA VAL A 257 -11.40 8.98 -4.14
C VAL A 257 -10.59 7.68 -3.99
N GLU A 258 -11.21 6.52 -4.13
CA GLU A 258 -10.54 5.23 -4.11
C GLU A 258 -9.45 5.12 -5.19
N SER A 259 -9.76 5.52 -6.43
CA SER A 259 -8.79 5.50 -7.53
C SER A 259 -7.58 6.40 -7.23
N PHE A 260 -7.81 7.56 -6.61
CA PHE A 260 -6.75 8.44 -6.14
C PHE A 260 -5.87 7.79 -5.07
N PHE A 261 -6.46 7.14 -4.06
CA PHE A 261 -5.71 6.41 -3.04
C PHE A 261 -4.93 5.24 -3.62
N THR A 262 -5.52 4.51 -4.56
CA THR A 262 -4.87 3.40 -5.28
C THR A 262 -3.64 3.90 -6.05
N LEU A 263 -3.74 5.04 -6.73
CA LEU A 263 -2.61 5.66 -7.43
C LEU A 263 -1.48 6.06 -6.47
N ILE A 264 -1.83 6.65 -5.32
CA ILE A 264 -0.88 6.99 -4.25
C ILE A 264 -0.24 5.72 -3.66
N LEU A 265 -1.01 4.64 -3.51
CA LEU A 265 -0.49 3.35 -3.03
C LEU A 265 0.54 2.77 -4.00
N ILE A 266 0.21 2.68 -5.29
CA ILE A 266 1.13 2.21 -6.34
C ILE A 266 2.44 3.00 -6.29
N THR A 267 2.33 4.32 -6.15
CA THR A 267 3.55 5.12 -6.22
C THR A 267 4.32 5.17 -4.91
N GLY A 268 3.63 5.15 -3.78
CA GLY A 268 4.24 5.00 -2.47
C GLY A 268 5.03 3.69 -2.38
N HIS A 269 4.48 2.61 -2.92
CA HIS A 269 5.16 1.32 -3.06
C HIS A 269 6.44 1.50 -3.88
N ASN A 270 6.35 2.04 -5.10
CA ASN A 270 7.53 2.26 -5.95
C ASN A 270 8.66 3.10 -5.32
N ILE A 271 8.33 4.06 -4.44
CA ILE A 271 9.35 4.84 -3.70
C ILE A 271 9.93 4.01 -2.57
N GLY A 272 9.07 3.41 -1.73
CA GLY A 272 9.50 2.56 -0.61
C GLY A 272 10.32 1.35 -1.07
N ASP A 273 10.02 0.82 -2.25
CA ASP A 273 10.72 -0.29 -2.88
C ASP A 273 12.15 0.07 -3.24
N LYS A 274 12.37 1.26 -3.79
CA LYS A 274 13.72 1.73 -4.12
C LYS A 274 14.55 1.88 -2.86
N GLN A 275 13.95 2.41 -1.79
CA GLN A 275 14.61 2.53 -0.50
C GLN A 275 14.94 1.15 0.09
N ARG A 276 13.96 0.23 0.14
CA ARG A 276 14.17 -1.14 0.63
C ARG A 276 15.24 -1.89 -0.16
N ARG A 277 15.28 -1.74 -1.48
CA ARG A 277 16.34 -2.32 -2.31
C ARG A 277 17.72 -1.79 -1.95
N ALA A 278 17.84 -0.48 -1.75
CA ALA A 278 19.10 0.12 -1.33
C ALA A 278 19.53 -0.37 0.06
N ASN A 279 18.60 -0.44 1.02
CA ASN A 279 18.86 -0.94 2.37
C ASN A 279 19.32 -2.41 2.35
N LEU A 280 18.57 -3.29 1.67
CA LEU A 280 18.92 -4.71 1.54
C LEU A 280 20.26 -4.92 0.84
N GLN A 281 20.55 -4.12 -0.19
CA GLN A 281 21.84 -4.18 -0.88
C GLN A 281 22.98 -3.76 0.05
N SER A 282 22.78 -2.72 0.87
CA SER A 282 23.76 -2.26 1.86
C SER A 282 24.06 -3.33 2.90
N ILE A 283 23.02 -3.97 3.44
CA ILE A 283 23.16 -5.06 4.43
C ILE A 283 23.89 -6.25 3.78
N TYR A 284 23.48 -6.64 2.58
CA TYR A 284 24.13 -7.72 1.83
C TYR A 284 25.61 -7.45 1.56
N GLN A 285 25.97 -6.24 1.14
CA GLN A 285 27.37 -5.85 0.95
C GLN A 285 28.16 -5.90 2.26
N SER A 286 27.60 -5.38 3.34
CA SER A 286 28.22 -5.41 4.67
C SER A 286 28.51 -6.85 5.13
N ARG A 287 27.60 -7.80 4.85
CA ARG A 287 27.82 -9.23 5.12
C ARG A 287 28.94 -9.85 4.30
N LEU A 288 29.01 -9.53 3.00
CA LEU A 288 30.11 -10.01 2.16
C LEU A 288 31.46 -9.45 2.63
N ASP A 289 31.49 -8.19 3.05
CA ASP A 289 32.70 -7.56 3.59
C ASP A 289 33.14 -8.25 4.89
N LEU A 290 32.21 -8.58 5.79
CA LEU A 290 32.48 -9.37 7.00
C LEU A 290 33.06 -10.75 6.65
N ILE A 291 32.43 -11.50 5.75
CA ILE A 291 32.95 -12.81 5.30
C ILE A 291 34.36 -12.68 4.73
N SER A 292 34.60 -11.65 3.92
CA SER A 292 35.92 -11.44 3.30
C SER A 292 37.02 -11.20 4.35
N HIS A 293 36.72 -10.46 5.42
CA HIS A 293 37.67 -10.21 6.51
C HIS A 293 37.88 -11.45 7.38
N VAL A 294 36.82 -12.19 7.71
CA VAL A 294 36.95 -13.42 8.50
C VAL A 294 37.77 -14.47 7.76
N ASN A 295 37.61 -14.60 6.43
CA ASN A 295 38.45 -15.48 5.63
C ASN A 295 39.93 -15.08 5.65
N GLN A 296 40.27 -13.79 5.78
CA GLN A 296 41.66 -13.35 5.93
C GLN A 296 42.27 -13.78 7.26
N TRP A 297 41.46 -14.01 8.31
CA TRP A 297 41.96 -14.52 9.59
C TRP A 297 42.31 -16.01 9.55
N GLN A 298 41.77 -16.77 8.58
CA GLN A 298 42.09 -18.19 8.39
C GLN A 298 43.35 -18.43 7.53
N ALA A 299 43.81 -17.43 6.77
CA ALA A 299 44.97 -17.53 5.86
C ALA A 299 46.29 -17.22 6.58
#